data_AF-A0A371DKZ1-F1
#
_entry.id   AF-A0A371DKZ1-F1
#
_cell.length_a   1.000
_cell.length_b   1.000
_cell.length_c   1.000
_cell.angle_alpha   90.00
_cell.angle_beta   90.00
_cell.angle_gamma   90.00
#
_symmetry.space_group_name_H-M   'P 1'
#
loop_
_entity.id
_entity.type
_entity.pdbx_description
1 polymer ?
#
loop_
_entity_poly.entity_id
_entity_poly.type
_entity_poly.pdbx_seq_one_letter_code
_entity_poly.pdbx_strand_id
1 'polypeptide(L)'
;MSSSCSHLLSALKECLLQSDCVLKQGHLPSECLREHTNELPESCKALRQATFECKRGMLDMRKRFRGNNVDLPPPPPKAQEQTAPASA
;
A
#
# COMPACT_ATOMS: atom_id res chain seq x y z
N MET A 1 -13.70 0.44 -14.19
CA MET A 1 -13.39 0.87 -12.80
C MET A 1 -12.59 2.15 -12.90
N SER A 2 -13.01 3.20 -12.22
CA SER A 2 -12.46 4.55 -12.28
C SER A 2 -10.93 4.58 -12.15
N SER A 3 -10.27 5.22 -13.11
CA SER A 3 -8.82 5.22 -13.34
C SER A 3 -7.98 5.87 -12.23
N SER A 4 -8.60 6.64 -11.33
CA SER A 4 -7.88 7.48 -10.36
C SER A 4 -7.12 6.73 -9.25
N CYS A 5 -7.37 5.44 -9.03
CA CYS A 5 -6.66 4.65 -8.01
C CYS A 5 -5.97 3.40 -8.58
N SER A 6 -5.89 3.26 -9.91
CA SER A 6 -5.33 2.07 -10.55
C SER A 6 -3.86 1.87 -10.22
N HIS A 7 -3.07 2.96 -10.20
CA HIS A 7 -1.64 2.93 -9.88
C HIS A 7 -1.38 2.49 -8.43
N LEU A 8 -2.19 2.95 -7.47
CA LEU A 8 -2.08 2.51 -6.08
C LEU A 8 -2.44 1.04 -5.94
N LEU A 9 -3.46 0.58 -6.67
CA LEU A 9 -3.85 -0.83 -6.68
C LEU A 9 -2.79 -1.74 -7.33
N SER A 10 -2.13 -1.31 -8.40
CA SER A 10 -1.04 -2.08 -9.00
C SER A 10 0.16 -2.15 -8.07
N ALA A 11 0.58 -1.02 -7.51
CA ALA A 11 1.68 -0.97 -6.55
C ALA A 11 1.40 -1.83 -5.30
N LEU A 12 0.18 -1.79 -4.77
CA LEU A 12 -0.23 -2.64 -3.64
C LEU A 12 -0.12 -4.13 -4.00
N LYS A 13 -0.58 -4.53 -5.20
CA LYS A 13 -0.50 -5.92 -5.65
C LYS A 13 0.95 -6.37 -5.78
N GLU A 14 1.80 -5.57 -6.40
CA GLU A 14 3.23 -5.86 -6.52
C GLU A 14 3.89 -6.01 -5.15
N CYS A 15 3.57 -5.13 -4.21
CA CYS A 15 4.06 -5.21 -2.84
C CYS A 15 3.63 -6.51 -2.15
N LEU A 16 2.37 -6.92 -2.32
CA LEU A 16 1.86 -8.17 -1.73
C LEU A 16 2.52 -9.41 -2.34
N LEU A 17 2.74 -9.43 -3.66
CA LEU A 17 3.42 -10.54 -4.32
C LEU A 17 4.87 -10.71 -3.86
N GLN A 18 5.53 -9.61 -3.47
CA GLN A 18 6.88 -9.63 -2.89
C GLN A 18 6.89 -9.84 -1.38
N SER A 19 5.73 -9.77 -0.72
CA SER A 19 5.63 -9.87 0.73
C SER A 19 5.76 -11.30 1.24
N ASP A 20 6.25 -11.41 2.46
CA ASP A 20 6.41 -12.68 3.17
C ASP A 20 5.09 -13.45 3.33
N CYS A 21 3.95 -12.76 3.43
CA CYS A 21 2.65 -13.43 3.58
C CYS A 21 2.29 -14.29 2.34
N VAL A 22 2.60 -13.81 1.14
CA VAL A 22 2.35 -14.58 -0.09
C VAL A 22 3.50 -15.55 -0.37
N LEU A 23 4.75 -15.11 -0.19
CA LEU A 23 5.92 -15.93 -0.52
C LEU A 23 6.23 -17.03 0.50
N LYS A 24 6.12 -16.75 1.80
CA LYS A 24 6.44 -17.73 2.86
C LYS A 24 5.24 -18.57 3.24
N GLN A 25 4.07 -17.96 3.39
CA GLN A 25 2.88 -18.68 3.87
C GLN A 25 1.97 -19.18 2.73
N GLY A 26 2.11 -18.64 1.52
CA GLY A 26 1.30 -19.07 0.37
C GLY A 26 -0.16 -18.61 0.42
N HIS A 27 -0.50 -17.66 1.29
CA HIS A 27 -1.84 -17.11 1.41
C HIS A 27 -2.22 -16.26 0.19
N LEU A 28 -3.53 -16.12 -0.05
CA LEU A 28 -3.99 -15.21 -1.09
C LEU A 28 -3.69 -13.76 -0.67
N PRO A 29 -3.33 -12.86 -1.60
CA PRO A 29 -3.11 -11.45 -1.29
C PRO A 29 -4.29 -10.78 -0.55
N SER A 30 -5.52 -11.22 -0.85
CA SER A 30 -6.74 -10.77 -0.19
C SER A 30 -6.83 -11.19 1.28
N GLU A 31 -6.32 -12.38 1.61
CA GLU A 31 -6.27 -12.95 2.96
C GLU A 31 -5.19 -12.25 3.79
N CYS A 32 -4.01 -12.02 3.19
CA CYS A 32 -2.93 -11.22 3.77
C CYS A 32 -3.39 -9.81 4.20
N LEU A 33 -4.27 -9.19 3.40
CA LEU A 33 -4.84 -7.86 3.70
C LEU A 33 -5.93 -7.87 4.78
N ARG A 34 -6.50 -9.03 5.10
CA ARG A 34 -7.59 -9.17 6.08
C ARG A 34 -7.07 -9.65 7.43
N GLU A 35 -6.22 -10.67 7.42
CA GLU A 35 -5.82 -11.40 8.62
C GLU A 35 -4.38 -11.11 9.02
N HIS A 36 -3.48 -10.95 8.05
CA HIS A 36 -2.03 -10.78 8.30
C HIS A 36 -1.53 -9.34 8.09
N THR A 37 -2.34 -8.35 8.47
CA THR A 37 -1.98 -6.95 8.19
C THR A 37 -0.78 -6.45 9.00
N ASN A 38 -0.51 -7.09 10.14
CA ASN A 38 0.61 -6.74 11.01
C ASN A 38 1.94 -7.33 10.53
N GLU A 39 1.89 -8.46 9.84
CA GLU A 39 3.05 -9.17 9.27
C GLU A 39 3.52 -8.55 7.94
N LEU A 40 2.70 -7.69 7.34
CA LEU A 40 3.06 -6.97 6.13
C LEU A 40 4.15 -5.92 6.39
N PRO A 41 5.07 -5.71 5.45
CA PRO A 41 6.06 -4.65 5.55
C PRO A 41 5.38 -3.28 5.53
N GLU A 42 6.02 -2.29 6.16
CA GLU A 42 5.51 -0.91 6.26
C GLU A 42 5.21 -0.28 4.89
N SER A 43 5.97 -0.64 3.85
CA SER A 43 5.70 -0.23 2.47
C SER A 43 4.31 -0.66 1.98
N CYS A 44 3.91 -1.91 2.23
CA CYS A 44 2.60 -2.43 1.85
C CYS A 44 1.48 -1.82 2.69
N LYS A 45 1.73 -1.54 3.98
CA LYS A 45 0.77 -0.84 4.84
C LYS A 45 0.50 0.59 4.37
N ALA A 46 1.55 1.32 3.99
CA ALA A 46 1.44 2.67 3.43
C ALA A 46 0.63 2.67 2.12
N LEU A 47 0.91 1.73 1.21
CA LEU A 47 0.13 1.56 -0.02
C LEU A 47 -1.34 1.22 0.27
N ARG A 48 -1.61 0.36 1.25
CA ARG A 48 -2.98 0.03 1.67
C ARG A 48 -3.74 1.27 2.13
N GLN A 49 -3.11 2.09 2.96
CA GLN A 49 -3.69 3.33 3.45
C GLN A 49 -3.93 4.32 2.30
N ALA A 50 -2.95 4.54 1.42
CA ALA A 50 -3.10 5.40 0.25
C ALA A 50 -4.25 4.94 -0.67
N THR A 51 -4.37 3.63 -0.89
CA THR A 51 -5.45 3.06 -1.70
C THR A 51 -6.82 3.29 -1.05
N PHE A 52 -6.91 3.14 0.28
CA PHE A 52 -8.13 3.42 1.04
C PHE A 52 -8.50 4.89 0.99
N GLU A 53 -7.53 5.80 1.16
CA GLU A 53 -7.74 7.24 1.08
C GLU A 53 -8.16 7.67 -0.32
N CYS A 54 -7.55 7.10 -1.36
CA CYS A 54 -7.94 7.35 -2.74
C CYS A 54 -9.40 6.95 -2.97
N LYS A 55 -9.78 5.73 -2.59
CA LYS A 55 -11.15 5.22 -2.77
C LYS A 55 -12.16 6.01 -1.93
N ARG A 56 -11.79 6.40 -0.71
CA ARG A 56 -12.60 7.25 0.17
C ARG A 56 -12.79 8.64 -0.44
N GLY A 57 -11.75 9.22 -1.03
CA GLY A 57 -11.81 10.51 -1.72
C GLY A 57 -12.71 10.48 -2.96
N MET A 58 -12.78 9.36 -3.68
CA MET A 58 -13.71 9.18 -4.80
C MET A 58 -15.19 9.11 -4.37
N LEU A 59 -15.45 8.56 -3.18
CA LEU A 59 -16.80 8.48 -2.61
C LEU A 59 -17.24 9.79 -1.95
N ASP A 60 -16.30 10.63 -1.52
CA ASP A 60 -16.59 11.92 -0.91
C ASP A 60 -17.00 12.97 -1.96
N MET A 61 -18.31 13.30 -1.99
CA MET A 61 -18.89 14.30 -2.91
C MET A 61 -18.20 15.67 -2.82
N ARG A 62 -17.68 16.04 -1.64
CA ARG A 62 -16.98 17.33 -1.46
C ARG A 62 -15.65 17.40 -2.19
N LYS A 63 -14.98 16.25 -2.37
CA LYS A 63 -13.68 16.15 -3.05
C LYS A 63 -13.79 15.95 -4.56
N ARG A 64 -14.99 15.60 -5.06
CA ARG A 64 -15.26 15.46 -6.51
C ARG A 64 -15.11 16.79 -7.27
N PHE A 65 -15.48 17.91 -6.65
CA PHE A 65 -15.41 19.23 -7.29
C PHE A 65 -14.00 19.85 -7.28
N ARG A 66 -13.16 19.50 -6.31
CA ARG A 66 -11.82 20.08 -6.12
C ARG A 66 -10.68 19.17 -6.57
N GLY A 67 -11.00 17.97 -7.04
CA GLY A 67 -10.02 16.94 -7.37
C GLY A 67 -9.56 16.14 -6.16
N ASN A 68 -9.30 14.85 -6.39
CA ASN A 68 -8.74 13.96 -5.38
C ASN A 68 -7.21 14.10 -5.37
N ASN A 69 -6.62 14.71 -4.34
CA ASN A 69 -5.17 14.96 -4.21
C ASN A 69 -4.32 13.70 -3.94
N VAL A 70 -4.85 12.49 -4.20
CA VAL A 70 -4.18 11.20 -3.90
C VAL A 70 -3.61 10.57 -5.17
N ASP A 71 -3.27 11.38 -6.17
CA ASP A 71 -2.55 10.94 -7.39
C ASP A 71 -1.03 11.15 -7.24
N LEU A 72 -0.52 11.35 -6.02
CA LEU A 72 0.92 11.39 -5.83
C LEU A 72 1.46 9.96 -5.97
N PRO A 73 2.39 9.70 -6.91
CA PRO A 73 2.99 8.39 -7.04
C PRO A 73 3.60 7.98 -5.69
N PRO A 74 3.43 6.72 -5.26
CA PRO A 74 4.10 6.24 -4.07
C PRO A 74 5.59 6.56 -4.19
N PRO A 75 6.23 7.07 -3.12
CA PRO A 75 7.66 7.32 -3.16
C PRO A 75 8.35 6.02 -3.61
N PRO A 76 9.37 6.12 -4.48
CA PRO A 76 10.10 4.94 -4.92
C PRO A 76 10.53 4.14 -3.69
N PRO A 77 10.48 2.80 -3.73
CA PRO A 77 10.94 1.99 -2.62
C PRO A 77 12.39 2.42 -2.37
N LYS A 78 12.61 3.14 -1.28
CA LYS A 78 13.97 3.47 -0.86
C LYS A 78 14.61 2.15 -0.50
N ALA A 79 15.35 1.60 -1.46
CA ALA A 79 16.40 0.66 -1.15
C ALA A 79 17.38 1.39 -0.21
N GLN A 80 17.62 0.77 0.95
CA GLN A 80 18.74 1.02 1.87
C GLN A 80 18.54 2.24 2.81
N GLU A 81 18.85 2.17 4.11
CA GLU A 81 19.98 1.48 4.74
C GLU A 81 19.66 1.03 6.19
N GLN A 82 20.21 -0.12 6.54
CA GLN A 82 20.32 -0.68 7.89
C GLN A 82 21.32 0.13 8.71
N THR A 83 21.07 0.38 10.00
CA THR A 83 22.16 0.30 10.98
C THR A 83 21.62 -0.13 12.34
N ALA A 84 22.21 -1.22 12.80
CA ALA A 84 22.03 -1.93 14.06
C ALA A 84 22.18 -1.04 15.32
N PRO A 85 21.72 -1.49 16.50
CA PRO A 85 21.85 -0.72 17.74
C PRO A 85 23.32 -0.62 18.16
N ALA A 86 23.80 0.59 18.43
CA ALA A 86 25.07 0.77 19.12
C ALA A 86 24.87 0.43 20.60
N SER A 87 25.32 -0.76 20.98
CA SER A 87 25.61 -1.16 22.37
C SER A 87 27.12 -1.21 22.54
N ALA A 88 27.68 -0.23 23.25
CA ALA A 88 28.94 -0.28 23.99
C ALA A 88 29.03 0.95 24.89
#